data_AF-A0ABD5DX91-F1
#
_entry.id   AF-A0ABD5DX91-F1
#
_cell.length_a   1.000
_cell.length_b   1.000
_cell.length_c   1.000
_cell.angle_alpha   90.00
_cell.angle_beta   90.00
_cell.angle_gamma   90.00
#
_symmetry.space_group_name_H-M   'P 1'
#
loop_
_entity.id
_entity.type
_entity.pdbx_description
1 polymer ?
#
loop_
_entity_poly.entity_id
_entity_poly.type
_entity_poly.pdbx_seq_one_letter_code
_entity_poly.pdbx_strand_id
1 'polypeptide(L)' 'YWFVQYGMTTQPYQFTKGSIFHLMEPDINQEIYGLPGYLSAIPSALLTESATLFRRKYYINGSHAGFIMYMTDAAQNQD' A
#
# COMPACT_ATOMS: atom_id res chain seq x y z
N TYR A 1 14.15 -23.30 5.47
CA TYR A 1 13.04 -22.33 5.43
C TYR A 1 11.77 -23.00 5.94
N TRP A 2 10.86 -22.20 6.47
CA TRP A 2 9.61 -22.66 7.05
C TRP A 2 8.46 -21.84 6.48
N PHE A 3 7.34 -22.49 6.16
CA PHE A 3 6.09 -21.80 5.87
C PHE A 3 5.24 -21.79 7.14
N VAL A 4 5.04 -20.59 7.69
CA VAL A 4 4.22 -20.38 8.89
C VAL A 4 2.81 -20.05 8.43
N GLN A 5 1.87 -20.94 8.72
CA GLN A 5 0.45 -20.73 8.42
C GLN A 5 -0.22 -19.99 9.58
N TYR A 6 -1.20 -19.13 9.25
CA TYR A 6 -1.93 -18.37 10.26
C TYR A 6 -2.91 -19.30 11.00
N GLY A 7 -2.78 -19.40 12.33
CA GLY A 7 -3.64 -20.22 13.18
C GLY A 7 -2.89 -20.70 14.43
N MET A 8 -3.54 -20.67 15.60
CA MET A 8 -2.90 -21.01 16.89
C MET A 8 -2.48 -22.49 17.00
N THR A 9 -3.05 -23.37 16.17
CA THR A 9 -2.85 -24.83 16.24
C THR A 9 -2.05 -25.38 15.06
N THR A 10 -1.70 -24.56 14.08
CA THR A 10 -1.11 -25.04 12.83
C THR A 10 0.39 -25.15 12.96
N GLN A 11 0.93 -26.35 12.72
CA GLN A 11 2.37 -26.59 12.78
C GLN A 11 3.07 -25.99 11.54
N PRO A 12 4.20 -25.28 11.71
CA PRO A 12 4.98 -24.76 10.60
C PRO A 12 5.46 -25.87 9.66
N TYR A 13 5.35 -25.65 8.36
CA TYR A 13 5.83 -26.61 7.35
C TYR A 13 7.31 -26.38 7.03
N GLN A 14 8.15 -27.40 7.22
CA GLN A 14 9.56 -27.36 6.88
C GLN A 14 9.80 -27.75 5.42
N PHE A 15 10.55 -26.92 4.69
CA PHE A 15 10.98 -27.27 3.33
C PHE A 15 12.27 -28.10 3.35
N THR A 16 12.38 -29.02 2.38
CA THR A 16 13.60 -29.78 2.11
C THR A 16 14.76 -28.87 1.73
N LYS A 17 15.99 -29.25 2.10
CA LYS A 17 17.18 -28.44 1.77
C LYS A 17 17.35 -28.36 0.24
N GLY A 18 17.52 -27.14 -0.28
CA GLY A 18 17.74 -26.89 -1.72
C GLY A 18 16.47 -26.84 -2.57
N SER A 19 15.28 -27.04 -2.00
CA SER A 19 14.01 -26.98 -2.75
C SER A 19 13.39 -25.59 -2.84
N ILE A 20 14.11 -24.54 -2.42
CA ILE A 20 13.63 -23.16 -2.45
C ILE A 20 14.58 -22.31 -3.27
N PHE A 21 13.99 -21.53 -4.16
CA PHE A 21 14.66 -20.52 -4.94
C PHE A 21 14.33 -19.14 -4.36
N HIS A 22 15.38 -18.35 -4.08
CA HIS A 22 15.25 -16.97 -3.66
C HIS A 22 15.44 -16.07 -4.87
N LEU A 23 14.35 -15.54 -5.41
CA LEU A 23 14.44 -14.52 -6.43
C LEU A 23 15.02 -13.25 -5.81
N MET A 24 16.17 -12.80 -6.31
CA MET A 24 16.75 -11.54 -5.90
C MET A 24 16.01 -10.40 -6.59
N GLU A 25 15.58 -9.44 -5.80
CA GLU A 25 14.94 -8.22 -6.25
C GLU A 25 15.79 -7.03 -5.76
N PRO A 26 15.83 -5.93 -6.53
CA PRO A 26 16.66 -4.78 -6.18
C PRO A 26 16.14 -4.06 -4.93
N ASP A 27 17.03 -3.81 -3.98
CA ASP A 27 16.82 -2.89 -2.85
C ASP A 27 18.16 -2.19 -2.55
N ILE A 28 18.10 -0.88 -2.30
CA ILE A 28 19.28 -0.04 -2.01
C ILE A 28 19.69 -0.17 -0.54
N ASN A 29 18.75 -0.51 0.35
CA ASN A 29 18.96 -0.50 1.79
C ASN A 29 19.29 -1.88 2.37
N GLN A 30 19.11 -2.95 1.59
CA GLN A 30 19.37 -4.34 2.02
C GLN A 30 19.70 -5.26 0.84
N GLU A 31 20.38 -6.37 1.15
CA GLU A 31 20.79 -7.38 0.16
C GLU A 31 19.99 -8.70 0.26
N ILE A 32 19.16 -8.85 1.30
CA ILE A 32 18.51 -10.13 1.65
C ILE A 32 17.08 -10.22 1.07
N TYR A 33 16.34 -9.11 1.10
CA TYR A 33 15.00 -9.01 0.53
C TYR A 33 14.95 -7.88 -0.49
N GLY A 34 14.08 -8.02 -1.49
CA GLY A 34 13.79 -6.94 -2.41
C GLY A 34 12.74 -5.98 -1.91
N LEU A 35 12.61 -4.87 -2.64
CA LEU A 35 11.53 -3.92 -2.47
C LEU A 35 10.38 -4.25 -3.45
N PRO A 36 9.12 -4.38 -2.96
CA PRO A 36 8.00 -4.59 -3.86
C PRO A 36 7.84 -3.44 -4.86
N GLY A 37 7.80 -3.74 -6.17
CA GLY A 37 7.77 -2.72 -7.21
C GLY A 37 6.55 -1.80 -7.18
N TYR A 38 5.43 -2.24 -6.58
CA TYR A 38 4.20 -1.45 -6.44
C TYR A 38 4.28 -0.39 -5.33
N LEU A 39 5.35 -0.35 -4.52
CA LEU A 39 5.48 0.62 -3.44
C LEU A 39 5.40 2.07 -3.98
N SER A 40 5.96 2.31 -5.17
CA SER A 40 5.89 3.61 -5.87
C SER A 40 4.47 3.98 -6.31
N ALA A 41 3.58 2.99 -6.49
CA ALA A 41 2.20 3.20 -6.91
C ALA A 41 1.25 3.47 -5.73
N ILE A 42 1.67 3.26 -4.48
CA ILE A 42 0.83 3.48 -3.28
C ILE A 42 0.26 4.90 -3.24
N PRO A 43 1.03 5.98 -3.42
CA PRO A 43 0.48 7.34 -3.40
C PRO A 43 -0.60 7.56 -4.47
N SER A 44 -0.42 6.99 -5.66
CA SER A 44 -1.39 7.07 -6.76
C SER A 44 -2.67 6.29 -6.43
N ALA A 45 -2.54 5.10 -5.84
CA ALA A 45 -3.66 4.29 -5.40
C ALA A 45 -4.49 5.00 -4.32
N LEU A 46 -3.83 5.57 -3.29
CA LEU A 46 -4.48 6.32 -2.22
C LEU A 46 -5.19 7.58 -2.72
N LEU A 47 -4.59 8.30 -3.68
CA LEU A 47 -5.23 9.45 -4.32
C LEU A 47 -6.49 9.03 -5.09
N THR A 48 -6.42 7.92 -5.81
CA THR A 48 -7.54 7.37 -6.57
C THR A 48 -8.68 6.91 -5.67
N GLU A 49 -8.35 6.23 -4.56
CA GLU A 49 -9.30 5.85 -3.52
C GLU A 49 -9.99 7.09 -2.93
N SER A 50 -9.20 8.10 -2.55
CA SER A 50 -9.71 9.35 -1.98
C SER A 50 -10.65 10.09 -2.94
N ALA A 51 -10.31 10.14 -4.23
CA ALA A 51 -11.16 10.74 -5.25
C ALA A 51 -12.47 9.97 -5.46
N THR A 52 -12.42 8.63 -5.36
CA THR A 52 -13.62 7.78 -5.46
C THR A 52 -14.53 7.97 -4.25
N LEU A 53 -13.96 7.98 -3.05
CA LEU A 53 -14.69 8.26 -1.81
C LEU A 53 -15.29 9.66 -1.81
N PHE A 54 -14.58 10.66 -2.34
CA PHE A 54 -15.10 12.02 -2.51
C PHE A 54 -16.36 12.03 -3.38
N ARG A 55 -16.32 11.42 -4.57
CA ARG A 55 -17.49 11.32 -5.47
C ARG A 55 -18.63 10.56 -4.80
N ARG A 56 -18.35 9.44 -4.13
CA ARG A 56 -19.37 8.65 -3.43
C ARG A 56 -20.06 9.46 -2.33
N LYS A 57 -19.29 10.16 -1.49
CA LYS A 57 -19.83 11.00 -0.42
C LYS A 57 -20.62 12.19 -0.97
N TYR A 58 -20.15 12.78 -2.08
CA TYR A 58 -20.85 13.88 -2.77
C TYR A 58 -22.29 13.48 -3.15
N TYR A 59 -22.49 12.29 -3.72
CA TYR A 59 -23.82 11.83 -4.13
C TYR A 59 -24.69 11.32 -2.97
N ILE A 60 -24.11 10.65 -1.96
CA ILE A 60 -24.87 10.08 -0.83
C ILE A 60 -25.40 11.17 0.12
N ASN A 61 -24.58 12.19 0.42
CA ASN A 61 -24.93 13.18 1.44
C ASN A 61 -25.73 14.38 0.88
N GLY A 62 -26.07 14.38 -0.41
CA GLY A 62 -27.05 15.30 -0.99
C GLY A 62 -26.68 16.79 -0.96
N SER A 63 -25.40 17.17 -0.88
CA SER A 63 -24.99 18.58 -0.94
C SER A 63 -23.48 18.64 -1.21
N HIS A 64 -22.93 19.40 -2.17
CA HIS A 64 -22.86 20.87 -2.19
C HIS A 64 -22.50 21.57 -0.86
N ALA A 65 -22.44 20.86 0.27
CA ALA A 65 -22.11 21.38 1.60
C ALA A 65 -20.96 20.59 2.20
N GLY A 66 -19.75 21.06 1.92
CA GLY A 66 -18.69 21.08 2.91
C GLY A 66 -17.89 19.79 3.13
N PHE A 67 -17.30 19.22 2.08
CA PHE A 67 -16.01 18.54 2.29
C PHE A 67 -14.89 19.46 1.81
N ILE A 68 -14.26 20.17 2.76
CA ILE A 68 -13.01 20.87 2.49
C ILE A 68 -11.93 19.80 2.42
N MET A 69 -11.50 19.44 1.21
CA MET A 69 -10.23 18.76 1.04
C MET A 69 -9.14 19.78 1.38
N TYR A 70 -8.72 19.80 2.64
CA TYR A 70 -7.58 20.61 3.07
C TYR A 70 -6.32 19.97 2.48
N MET A 71 -5.96 20.37 1.27
CA MET A 71 -4.64 20.11 0.73
C MET A 71 -3.68 21.06 1.44
N THR A 72 -2.84 20.51 2.32
CA THR A 72 -1.63 21.18 2.79
C THR A 72 -0.65 21.26 1.63
N ASP A 73 -0.91 22.13 0.65
CA ASP A 73 0.09 22.49 -0.35
C ASP A 73 0.34 24.00 -0.29
N ALA A 74 1.62 24.36 -0.20
CA ALA A 74 2.11 25.72 0.02
C ALA A 74 2.06 26.57 -1.28
N ALA A 75 1.03 26.39 -2.09
CA ALA A 75 0.86 27.09 -3.37
C ALA A 75 -0.13 28.27 -3.31
N GLN A 76 -0.55 28.68 -2.11
CA GLN A 76 -1.31 29.92 -1.89
C GLN A 76 -0.37 31.02 -1.41
N ASN A 77 0.51 31.47 -2.31
CA ASN A 77 1.08 32.82 -2.22
C ASN A 77 1.06 33.40 -3.63
N GLN A 78 -0.05 34.09 -3.96
CA GLN A 78 -0.12 35.03 -5.06
C GLN A 78 -0.44 36.37 -4.42
N ASP A 79 0.61 37.19 -4.32
CA ASP A 79 0.69 38.64 -4.07
C ASP A 79 -0.31 39.30 -3.11
#